data_AF-A0A929A7Q2-F1
#
_entry.id   AF-A0A929A7Q2-F1
#
_cell.length_a   1.000
_cell.length_b   1.000
_cell.length_c   1.000
_cell.angle_alpha   90.00
_cell.angle_beta   90.00
_cell.angle_gamma   90.00
#
_symmetry.space_group_name_H-M   'P 1'
#
loop_
_entity.id
_entity.type
_entity.pdbx_description
1 polymer ?
#
loop_
_entity_poly.entity_id
_entity_poly.type
_entity_poly.pdbx_seq_one_letter_code
_entity_poly.pdbx_strand_id
1 'polypeptide(L)'
;MRHIVLLVLLIAPGILGVLVFGYFALIDWEALMRTYSAFETAAQTSTNMSVLFTAEAQQNIHRINLFAEGVWVLLSAIIAAIGIHGMCIPKRNRL
;
A
#
# COMPACT_ATOMS: atom_id res chain seq x y z
N MET A 1 14.03 8.29 -27.74
CA MET A 1 12.78 7.48 -27.62
C MET A 1 12.81 6.53 -26.42
N ARG A 2 13.84 5.68 -26.23
CA ARG A 2 13.94 4.76 -25.06
C ARG A 2 13.62 5.42 -23.70
N HIS A 3 14.22 6.57 -23.40
CA HIS A 3 14.00 7.27 -22.13
C HIS A 3 12.56 7.76 -21.96
N ILE A 4 11.92 8.25 -23.03
CA ILE A 4 10.52 8.69 -23.01
C ILE A 4 9.60 7.49 -22.75
N VAL A 5 9.88 6.35 -23.39
CA VAL A 5 9.11 5.11 -23.19
C VAL A 5 9.22 4.62 -21.74
N LEU A 6 10.42 4.60 -21.17
CA LEU A 6 10.63 4.20 -19.78
C LEU A 6 9.95 5.17 -18.80
N LEU A 7 10.01 6.47 -19.09
CA LEU A 7 9.39 7.49 -18.25
C LEU A 7 7.86 7.36 -18.25
N VAL A 8 7.24 7.25 -19.42
CA VAL A 8 5.78 7.23 -19.56
C VAL A 8 5.18 5.87 -19.13
N LEU A 9 5.86 4.75 -19.40
CA LEU A 9 5.29 3.42 -19.15
C LEU A 9 5.69 2.80 -17.81
N LEU A 10 6.82 3.19 -17.21
CA LEU A 10 7.27 2.62 -15.93
C LEU A 10 7.32 3.67 -14.83
N ILE A 11 8.08 4.75 -15.05
CA ILE A 11 8.40 5.69 -13.96
C ILE A 11 7.15 6.47 -13.52
N ALA A 12 6.47 7.13 -14.46
CA ALA A 12 5.27 7.90 -14.18
C ALA A 12 4.16 7.04 -13.53
N PRO A 13 3.74 5.90 -14.09
CA PRO A 13 2.71 5.08 -13.48
C PRO A 13 3.16 4.44 -12.16
N GLY A 14 4.44 4.08 -12.02
CA GLY A 14 4.97 3.56 -10.75
C GLY A 14 4.97 4.61 -9.63
N ILE A 15 5.37 5.85 -9.92
CA ILE A 15 5.28 6.95 -8.94
C ILE A 15 3.82 7.27 -8.62
N LEU A 16 2.95 7.34 -9.63
CA LEU A 16 1.52 7.57 -9.41
C LEU A 16 0.91 6.46 -8.54
N GLY A 17 1.26 5.20 -8.78
CA GLY A 17 0.81 4.08 -7.95
C GLY A 17 1.25 4.23 -6.50
N VAL A 18 2.54 4.56 -6.25
CA VAL A 18 3.04 4.81 -4.88
C VAL A 18 2.23 5.91 -4.18
N LEU A 19 1.94 7.01 -4.88
CA LEU A 19 1.18 8.12 -4.31
C LEU A 19 -0.27 7.75 -4.02
N VAL A 20 -0.95 7.09 -4.97
CA VAL A 20 -2.37 6.73 -4.85
C VAL A 20 -2.57 5.66 -3.77
N PHE A 21 -1.86 4.54 -3.87
CA PHE A 21 -1.98 3.45 -2.89
C PHE A 21 -1.42 3.86 -1.53
N GLY A 22 -0.38 4.71 -1.50
CA GLY A 22 0.16 5.26 -0.26
C GLY A 22 -0.84 6.15 0.45
N TYR A 23 -1.60 6.96 -0.30
CA TYR A 23 -2.68 7.77 0.23
C TYR A 23 -3.80 6.90 0.83
N PHE A 24 -4.25 5.86 0.12
CA PHE A 24 -5.26 4.94 0.64
C PHE A 24 -4.77 4.14 1.84
N ALA A 25 -3.51 3.71 1.86
CA ALA A 25 -2.89 3.07 3.01
C ALA A 25 -2.95 3.97 4.26
N LEU A 26 -2.75 5.28 4.13
CA LEU A 26 -2.86 6.21 5.26
C LEU A 26 -4.31 6.33 5.76
N ILE A 27 -5.29 6.35 4.85
CA ILE A 27 -6.71 6.35 5.23
C ILE A 27 -7.09 5.07 5.98
N ASP A 28 -6.69 3.90 5.45
CA ASP A 28 -6.96 2.61 6.09
C ASP A 28 -6.22 2.46 7.41
N TRP A 29 -5.02 3.05 7.54
CA TRP A 29 -4.30 3.11 8.81
C TRP A 29 -5.09 3.87 9.88
N GLU A 30 -5.66 5.03 9.54
CA GLU A 30 -6.49 5.78 10.47
C GLU A 30 -7.76 5.01 10.86
N ALA A 31 -8.42 4.37 9.89
CA ALA A 31 -9.60 3.55 10.15
C ALA A 31 -9.28 2.34 11.04
N LEU A 32 -8.15 1.71 10.80
CA LEU A 32 -7.63 0.63 11.64
C LEU A 32 -7.41 1.10 13.08
N MET A 33 -6.79 2.27 13.28
CA MET A 33 -6.52 2.78 14.62
C MET A 33 -7.81 3.02 15.42
N ARG A 34 -8.84 3.57 14.76
CA ARG A 34 -10.15 3.79 15.39
C ARG A 34 -10.81 2.46 15.78
N THR A 35 -10.85 1.49 14.86
CA THR A 35 -11.47 0.18 15.13
C THR A 35 -10.70 -0.65 16.15
N TYR A 36 -9.37 -0.52 16.19
CA TYR A 36 -8.52 -1.11 17.20
C TYR A 36 -8.82 -0.56 18.60
N SER A 37 -8.92 0.76 18.76
CA SER A 37 -9.29 1.37 20.04
C SER A 37 -10.68 0.97 20.53
N ALA A 38 -11.63 0.81 19.60
CA ALA A 38 -12.98 0.33 19.90
C ALA A 38 -12.98 -1.15 20.35
N PHE A 39 -12.17 -1.99 19.70
CA PHE A 39 -11.95 -3.37 20.12
C PHE A 39 -11.31 -3.45 21.51
N GLU A 40 -10.29 -2.65 21.79
CA GLU A 40 -9.62 -2.65 23.09
C GLU A 40 -10.57 -2.22 24.23
N THR A 41 -11.40 -1.21 23.97
CA THR A 41 -12.47 -0.80 24.91
C THR A 41 -13.48 -1.94 25.11
N ALA A 42 -13.93 -2.59 24.03
CA ALA A 42 -14.87 -3.71 24.10
C ALA A 42 -14.28 -4.92 24.82
N ALA A 43 -12.99 -5.21 24.65
CA ALA A 43 -12.29 -6.29 25.34
C ALA A 43 -12.21 -6.07 26.86
N GLN A 44 -12.13 -4.81 27.30
CA GLN A 44 -12.06 -4.46 28.72
C GLN A 44 -13.45 -4.35 29.38
N THR A 45 -14.49 -4.00 28.63
CA THR A 45 -15.81 -3.65 29.18
C THR A 45 -16.94 -4.61 28.83
N SER A 46 -16.82 -5.36 27.73
CA SER A 46 -17.89 -6.24 27.26
C SER A 46 -17.85 -7.60 27.95
N THR A 47 -18.95 -7.99 28.56
CA THR A 47 -19.22 -9.38 28.97
C THR A 47 -19.84 -10.21 27.85
N ASN A 48 -20.18 -9.58 26.73
CA ASN A 48 -20.83 -10.23 25.59
C ASN A 48 -19.80 -10.60 24.52
N MET A 49 -19.61 -11.91 24.33
CA MET A 49 -18.69 -12.49 23.35
C MET A 49 -19.02 -12.09 21.90
N SER A 50 -20.30 -11.92 21.55
CA SER A 50 -20.72 -11.54 20.21
C SER A 50 -20.23 -10.15 19.81
N VAL A 51 -20.19 -9.22 20.78
CA VAL A 51 -19.69 -7.86 20.58
C VAL A 51 -18.18 -7.88 20.35
N LEU A 52 -17.46 -8.71 21.10
CA LEU A 52 -16.02 -8.87 20.97
C LEU A 52 -15.64 -9.44 19.58
N PHE A 53 -16.31 -10.50 19.13
CA PHE A 53 -16.08 -11.08 17.81
C PHE A 53 -16.39 -10.11 16.66
N THR A 54 -17.45 -9.32 16.79
CA THR A 54 -17.82 -8.33 15.76
C THR A 54 -16.76 -7.23 15.66
N ALA A 55 -16.30 -6.71 16.81
CA ALA A 55 -15.24 -5.71 16.86
C ALA A 55 -13.90 -6.28 16.33
N GLU A 56 -13.59 -7.54 16.62
CA GLU A 56 -12.41 -8.24 16.09
C GLU A 56 -12.46 -8.37 14.57
N ALA A 57 -13.60 -8.81 14.02
CA ALA A 57 -13.77 -8.90 12.58
C ALA A 57 -13.58 -7.55 11.90
N GLN A 58 -14.09 -6.47 12.50
CA GLN A 58 -14.00 -5.12 11.95
C GLN A 58 -12.56 -4.60 11.88
N GLN A 59 -11.75 -4.78 12.93
CA GLN A 59 -10.32 -4.40 12.86
C GLN A 59 -9.56 -5.24 11.82
N ASN A 60 -9.87 -6.52 11.69
CA ASN A 60 -9.16 -7.41 10.77
C ASN A 60 -9.41 -7.05 9.30
N ILE A 61 -10.60 -6.56 8.96
CA ILE A 61 -10.89 -6.03 7.62
C ILE A 61 -9.93 -4.87 7.28
N HIS A 62 -9.76 -3.90 8.19
CA HIS A 62 -8.85 -2.78 7.94
C HIS A 62 -7.38 -3.19 7.91
N ARG A 63 -6.98 -4.20 8.69
CA ARG A 63 -5.61 -4.76 8.61
C ARG A 63 -5.32 -5.39 7.25
N ILE A 64 -6.28 -6.15 6.71
CA ILE A 64 -6.13 -6.81 5.40
C ILE A 64 -6.08 -5.76 4.28
N ASN A 65 -6.96 -4.75 4.32
CA ASN A 65 -6.96 -3.68 3.34
C ASN A 65 -5.64 -2.91 3.37
N LEU A 66 -5.20 -2.47 4.54
CA LEU A 66 -3.92 -1.78 4.72
C LEU A 66 -2.74 -2.62 4.21
N PHE A 67 -2.75 -3.94 4.44
CA PHE A 67 -1.74 -4.84 3.92
C PHE A 67 -1.76 -4.88 2.38
N ALA A 68 -2.94 -4.99 1.78
CA ALA A 68 -3.10 -4.98 0.33
C ALA A 68 -2.61 -3.66 -0.30
N GLU A 69 -2.98 -2.52 0.29
CA GLU A 69 -2.49 -1.20 -0.14
C GLU A 69 -0.96 -1.11 0.00
N GLY A 70 -0.40 -1.60 1.10
CA GLY A 70 1.06 -1.67 1.29
C GLY A 70 1.78 -2.50 0.22
N VAL A 71 1.20 -3.63 -0.20
CA VAL A 71 1.73 -4.45 -1.30
C VAL A 71 1.68 -3.68 -2.63
N TRP A 72 0.58 -2.97 -2.90
CA TRP A 72 0.43 -2.17 -4.12
C TRP A 72 1.41 -0.99 -4.16
N VAL A 73 1.66 -0.32 -3.03
CA VAL A 73 2.70 0.70 -2.90
C VAL A 73 4.07 0.12 -3.27
N LEU A 74 4.43 -1.02 -2.67
CA LEU A 74 5.73 -1.64 -2.91
C LEU A 74 5.90 -2.07 -4.38
N LEU A 75 4.86 -2.68 -4.97
CA LEU A 75 4.89 -3.10 -6.37
C LEU A 75 5.06 -1.88 -7.30
N SER A 76 4.36 -0.79 -7.01
CA SER A 76 4.47 0.46 -7.78
C SER A 76 5.87 1.07 -7.67
N ALA A 77 6.47 1.03 -6.47
CA ALA A 77 7.84 1.47 -6.25
C ALA A 77 8.86 0.62 -7.03
N ILE A 78 8.67 -0.71 -7.08
CA ILE A 78 9.50 -1.62 -7.88
C ILE A 78 9.40 -1.28 -9.37
N ILE A 79 8.19 -1.05 -9.89
CA ILE A 79 7.99 -0.67 -11.30
C ILE A 79 8.73 0.64 -11.63
N ALA A 80 8.61 1.66 -10.77
CA ALA A 80 9.34 2.92 -10.94
C ALA A 80 10.86 2.69 -10.89
N ALA A 81 11.35 1.89 -9.96
CA ALA A 81 12.76 1.56 -9.82
C ALA A 81 13.33 0.84 -11.06
N ILE A 82 12.59 -0.10 -11.66
CA ILE A 82 12.97 -0.76 -12.91
C ILE A 82 13.09 0.27 -14.04
N GLY A 83 12.14 1.21 -14.14
CA GLY A 83 12.16 2.27 -15.14
C GLY A 83 13.39 3.18 -14.99
N ILE A 84 13.68 3.62 -13.77
CA ILE A 84 14.86 4.43 -13.42
C ILE A 84 16.14 3.66 -13.74
N HIS A 85 16.24 2.41 -13.30
CA HIS A 85 17.40 1.56 -13.58
C HIS A 85 17.64 1.41 -15.09
N GLY A 86 16.58 1.17 -15.87
CA GLY A 86 16.66 1.10 -17.33
C GLY A 86 17.13 2.40 -18.00
N MET A 87 16.87 3.56 -17.38
CA MET A 87 17.40 4.85 -17.86
C MET A 87 18.89 5.01 -17.56
N CYS A 88 19.37 4.50 -16.43
CA CYS A 88 20.76 4.59 -16.00
C CYS A 88 21.70 3.62 -16.74
N ILE A 89 21.17 2.57 -17.41
CA ILE A 89 22.01 1.64 -18.17
C ILE A 89 22.59 2.32 -19.43
N PRO A 90 23.93 2.44 -19.53
CA PRO A 90 24.58 3.02 -20.69
C PRO A 90 24.31 2.20 -21.95
N LYS A 91 24.27 2.88 -23.10
CA LYS A 91 24.08 2.22 -24.39
C LYS A 91 25.32 1.34 -24.64
N ARG A 92 25.16 0.02 -24.60
CA ARG A 92 26.22 -0.94 -24.91
C ARG A 92 26.59 -0.79 -26.39
N ASN A 93 27.68 -0.08 -26.67
CA ASN A 93 28.31 -0.09 -27.98
C ASN A 93 28.88 -1.50 -28.19
N ARG A 94 28.30 -2.28 -29.09
CA ARG A 94 28.92 -3.51 -29.58
C ARG A 94 30.09 -3.07 -30.48
N LEU A 95 31.31 -3.29 -30.00
CA LEU A 95 32.51 -3.39 -30.83
C LEU A 95 32.49 -4.74 -31.56
#